data_AF-A0A918YX18-F1
#
_entry.id   AF-A0A918YX18-F1
#
_cell.length_a   1.000
_cell.length_b   1.000
_cell.length_c   1.000
_cell.angle_alpha   90.00
_cell.angle_beta   90.00
_cell.angle_gamma   90.00
#
_symmetry.space_group_name_H-M   'P 1'
#
loop_
_entity.id
_entity.type
_entity.pdbx_description
1 polymer ?
#
loop_
_entity_poly.entity_id
_entity_poly.type
_entity_poly.pdbx_seq_one_letter_code
_entity_poly.pdbx_strand_id
1 'polypeptide(L)'
;MEELTMPLTRRDFLALASAGATLALWPRLPAFAASDDTRLLVVLLRGGLDALHALPPIGDPHYARLRGALAVADAVALDQGFALHPALAFVRELYGRRQALPVLAIARPTADARTSRRRTAWRAAAALAPRCRAAG
;
A
#
# COMPACT_ATOMS: atom_id res chain seq x y z
N MET A 1 23.67 65.53 -13.43
CA MET A 1 24.70 65.01 -12.52
C MET A 1 23.93 64.27 -11.46
N GLU A 2 23.64 62.98 -11.62
CA GLU A 2 24.52 61.86 -11.98
C GLU A 2 23.62 60.72 -12.50
N GLU A 3 23.91 60.17 -13.68
CA GLU A 3 23.25 58.92 -14.10
C GLU A 3 23.83 57.76 -13.29
N LEU A 4 22.99 57.07 -12.53
CA LEU A 4 23.33 55.84 -11.82
C LEU A 4 23.45 54.68 -12.81
N THR A 5 24.54 54.66 -13.59
CA THR A 5 24.92 53.49 -14.39
C THR A 5 25.72 52.54 -13.50
N MET A 6 25.03 51.68 -12.76
CA MET A 6 25.69 50.59 -12.04
C MET A 6 26.14 49.55 -13.09
N PRO A 7 27.46 49.31 -13.27
CA PRO A 7 27.92 48.40 -14.31
C PRO A 7 27.56 46.97 -13.93
N LEU A 8 26.68 46.33 -14.71
CA LEU A 8 26.36 44.91 -14.54
C LEU A 8 27.63 44.08 -14.74
N THR A 9 28.13 43.47 -13.67
CA THR A 9 29.34 42.67 -13.73
C THR A 9 29.00 41.28 -14.29
N ARG A 10 29.91 40.67 -15.08
CA ARG A 10 29.78 39.29 -15.59
C ARG A 10 29.41 38.29 -14.48
N ARG A 11 29.88 38.51 -13.26
CA ARG A 11 29.55 37.67 -12.09
C ARG A 11 28.08 37.77 -11.70
N ASP A 12 27.51 38.98 -11.73
CA ASP A 12 26.10 39.22 -11.41
C ASP A 12 25.20 38.61 -12.49
N PHE A 13 25.59 38.72 -13.75
CA PHE A 13 24.90 38.07 -14.86
C PHE A 13 24.90 36.54 -14.73
N LEU A 14 26.06 35.93 -14.41
CA LEU A 14 26.15 34.48 -14.21
C LEU A 14 25.40 34.01 -12.97
N ALA A 15 25.40 34.79 -11.89
CA ALA A 15 24.63 34.51 -10.69
C ALA A 15 23.11 34.53 -10.99
N LEU A 16 22.65 35.54 -11.72
CA LEU A 16 21.24 35.66 -12.10
C LEU A 16 20.80 34.57 -13.10
N ALA A 17 21.65 34.27 -14.09
CA ALA A 17 21.38 33.25 -15.09
C ALA A 17 21.36 31.84 -14.48
N SER A 18 22.29 31.54 -13.56
CA SER A 18 22.30 30.26 -12.85
C SER A 18 21.08 30.13 -11.93
N ALA A 19 20.72 31.17 -11.16
CA ALA A 19 19.51 31.17 -10.34
C ALA A 19 18.24 30.92 -11.18
N GLY A 20 18.10 31.60 -12.31
CA GLY A 20 17.00 31.41 -13.26
C GLY A 20 16.96 30.00 -13.86
N ALA A 21 18.12 29.43 -14.20
CA ALA A 21 18.22 28.06 -14.71
C ALA A 21 17.85 27.02 -13.64
N THR A 22 18.26 27.20 -12.37
CA THR A 22 17.83 26.33 -11.27
C THR A 22 16.34 26.40 -11.00
N LEU A 23 15.70 27.57 -11.13
CA LEU A 23 14.25 27.73 -11.00
C LEU A 23 13.48 27.11 -12.17
N ALA A 24 14.02 27.23 -13.40
CA ALA A 24 13.41 26.65 -14.59
C ALA A 24 13.57 25.12 -14.67
N LEU A 25 14.69 24.60 -14.16
CA LEU A 25 14.98 23.16 -14.09
C LEU A 25 14.59 22.55 -12.74
N TRP A 26 14.05 23.35 -11.80
CA TRP A 26 13.54 22.82 -10.54
C TRP A 26 12.45 21.82 -10.88
N PRO A 27 12.57 20.55 -10.47
CA PRO A 27 11.51 19.60 -10.68
C PRO A 27 10.27 20.19 -10.02
N ARG A 28 9.19 20.39 -10.78
CA ARG A 28 7.87 20.60 -10.19
C ARG A 28 7.54 19.32 -9.45
N LEU A 29 8.01 19.22 -8.21
CA LEU A 29 7.50 18.25 -7.27
C LEU A 29 5.99 18.45 -7.30
N PRO A 30 5.20 17.41 -7.62
CA PRO A 30 3.76 17.56 -7.59
C PRO A 30 3.43 18.14 -6.22
N ALA A 31 2.80 19.30 -6.21
CA ALA A 31 2.26 19.81 -4.96
C ALA A 31 1.36 18.70 -4.45
N PHE A 32 1.73 18.08 -3.33
CA PHE A 32 0.83 17.21 -2.58
C PHE A 32 -0.22 18.15 -1.98
N ALA A 33 -1.11 18.65 -2.84
CA ALA A 33 -2.32 19.29 -2.40
C ALA A 33 -3.06 18.24 -1.59
N ALA A 34 -3.25 18.56 -0.31
CA ALA A 34 -4.26 17.95 0.52
C ALA A 34 -5.63 18.36 -0.07
N SER A 35 -5.98 17.79 -1.22
CA SER A 35 -7.37 17.64 -1.58
C SER A 35 -7.92 16.49 -0.75
N ASP A 36 -9.18 16.61 -0.36
CA ASP A 36 -10.00 15.56 0.24
C ASP A 36 -10.24 14.37 -0.73
N ASP A 37 -9.33 14.15 -1.68
CA ASP A 37 -9.35 13.03 -2.61
C ASP A 37 -8.93 11.77 -1.87
N THR A 38 -9.89 10.89 -1.67
CA THR A 38 -9.61 9.52 -1.26
C THR A 38 -8.84 8.82 -2.38
N ARG A 39 -7.53 8.65 -2.19
CA ARG A 39 -6.64 7.97 -3.14
C ARG A 39 -6.51 6.49 -2.78
N LEU A 40 -6.78 5.62 -3.75
CA LEU A 40 -6.58 4.16 -3.60
C LEU A 40 -5.24 3.76 -4.21
N LEU A 41 -4.33 3.22 -3.38
CA LEU A 41 -3.09 2.60 -3.83
C LEU A 41 -3.22 1.07 -3.77
N VAL A 42 -3.08 0.39 -4.90
CA VAL A 42 -3.08 -1.07 -4.98
C VAL A 42 -1.68 -1.57 -5.30
N VAL A 43 -1.06 -2.27 -4.35
CA VAL A 43 0.27 -2.88 -4.52
C VAL A 43 0.11 -4.35 -4.87
N LEU A 44 0.51 -4.73 -6.09
CA LEU A 44 0.45 -6.12 -6.57
C LEU A 44 1.83 -6.77 -6.39
N LEU A 45 1.97 -7.56 -5.33
CA LEU A 45 3.20 -8.29 -5.06
C LEU A 45 3.35 -9.45 -6.07
N ARG A 46 4.32 -9.34 -6.98
CA ARG A 46 4.78 -10.47 -7.81
C ARG A 46 5.80 -11.26 -7.00
N GLY A 47 5.60 -12.56 -6.84
CA GLY A 47 6.49 -13.40 -6.02
C GLY A 47 5.79 -14.36 -5.08
N GLY A 48 4.46 -14.48 -5.14
CA GLY A 48 3.74 -15.57 -4.48
C GLY A 48 3.88 -15.54 -2.96
N LEU A 49 3.44 -14.46 -2.33
CA LEU A 49 3.26 -14.43 -0.87
C LEU A 49 2.42 -15.65 -0.47
N ASP A 50 3.01 -16.54 0.32
CA ASP A 50 2.34 -17.74 0.80
C ASP A 50 1.41 -17.37 1.96
N ALA A 51 0.11 -17.32 1.67
CA ALA A 51 -0.90 -16.97 2.66
C ALA A 51 -0.95 -17.96 3.84
N LEU A 52 -0.61 -19.24 3.64
CA LEU A 52 -0.57 -20.23 4.73
C LEU A 52 0.66 -20.08 5.63
N HIS A 53 1.67 -19.34 5.18
CA HIS A 53 2.81 -18.95 6.00
C HIS A 53 2.58 -17.61 6.69
N ALA A 54 1.97 -16.64 5.99
CA ALA A 54 1.66 -15.33 6.55
C ALA A 54 0.51 -15.37 7.57
N LEU A 55 -0.52 -16.17 7.28
CA LEU A 55 -1.77 -16.28 8.03
C LEU A 55 -2.14 -17.76 8.30
N PRO A 56 -1.40 -18.47 9.18
CA PRO A 56 -1.65 -19.88 9.42
C PRO A 56 -2.98 -20.12 10.16
N PRO A 57 -3.77 -21.15 9.79
CA PRO A 57 -4.96 -21.55 10.54
C PRO A 57 -4.56 -22.26 11.84
N ILE A 58 -5.11 -21.81 12.98
CA ILE A 58 -4.79 -22.36 14.31
C ILE A 58 -5.60 -23.63 14.60
N GLY A 59 -6.80 -23.74 14.02
CA GLY A 59 -7.74 -24.84 14.30
C GLY A 59 -7.68 -26.02 13.34
N ASP A 60 -6.82 -25.99 12.32
CA ASP A 60 -6.76 -27.06 11.32
C ASP A 60 -5.74 -28.14 11.73
N PRO A 61 -6.17 -29.36 12.10
CA PRO A 61 -5.27 -30.44 12.52
C PRO A 61 -4.37 -30.94 11.37
N HIS A 62 -4.73 -30.65 10.11
CA HIS A 62 -3.94 -31.03 8.96
C HIS A 62 -2.86 -30.01 8.61
N TYR A 63 -2.93 -28.78 9.12
CA TYR A 63 -1.99 -27.71 8.77
C TYR A 63 -0.54 -28.10 9.03
N ALA A 64 -0.21 -28.46 10.28
CA ALA A 64 1.15 -28.81 10.65
C ALA A 64 1.67 -30.03 9.88
N ARG A 65 0.81 -31.05 9.68
CA ARG A 65 1.15 -32.26 8.92
C ARG A 65 1.43 -31.96 7.45
N LEU A 66 0.61 -31.14 6.81
CA LEU A 66 0.74 -30.82 5.38
C LEU A 66 1.88 -29.83 5.11
N ARG A 67 2.18 -28.94 6.07
CA ARG A 67 3.24 -27.93 5.94
C ARG A 67 4.61 -28.43 6.36
N GLY A 68 4.69 -29.43 7.24
CA GLY A 68 5.95 -29.97 7.75
C GLY A 68 6.83 -28.85 8.33
N ALA A 69 8.05 -28.72 7.83
CA ALA A 69 9.01 -27.70 8.27
C ALA A 69 8.57 -26.25 7.99
N LEU A 70 7.59 -26.03 7.11
CA LEU A 70 7.06 -24.69 6.80
C LEU A 70 5.89 -24.27 7.70
N ALA A 71 5.51 -25.13 8.64
CA ALA A 71 4.49 -24.81 9.63
C ALA A 71 5.02 -23.75 10.60
N VAL A 72 4.22 -22.72 10.84
CA VAL A 72 4.57 -21.65 11.78
C VAL A 72 4.12 -22.06 13.18
N ALA A 73 5.05 -22.22 14.11
CA ALA A 73 4.77 -22.59 15.50
C ALA A 73 4.40 -21.36 16.36
N ASP A 74 5.17 -20.28 16.24
CA ASP A 74 5.04 -19.09 17.09
C ASP A 74 4.13 -18.01 16.50
N ALA A 75 3.01 -18.44 15.93
CA ALA A 75 2.08 -17.53 15.27
C ALA A 75 1.20 -16.81 16.29
N VAL A 76 0.94 -15.52 16.04
CA VAL A 76 0.11 -14.68 16.91
C VAL A 76 -1.34 -14.82 16.53
N ALA A 77 -2.19 -15.28 17.43
CA ALA A 77 -3.62 -15.39 17.15
C ALA A 77 -4.26 -14.05 16.73
N LEU A 78 -5.02 -14.11 15.64
CA LEU A 78 -6.00 -13.10 15.23
C LEU A 78 -7.41 -13.63 15.53
N ASP A 79 -8.42 -12.93 15.05
CA ASP A 79 -9.81 -13.39 15.14
C ASP A 79 -10.11 -14.49 14.11
N GLN A 80 -11.20 -15.23 14.32
CA GLN A 80 -11.77 -16.19 13.34
C GLN A 80 -10.88 -17.40 13.01
N GLY A 81 -10.01 -17.83 13.94
CA GLY A 81 -9.27 -19.09 13.82
C GLY A 81 -8.00 -19.02 12.97
N PHE A 82 -7.56 -17.82 12.61
CA PHE A 82 -6.27 -17.58 11.96
C PHE A 82 -5.28 -16.91 12.92
N ALA A 83 -4.00 -17.13 12.67
CA ALA A 83 -2.92 -16.40 13.31
C ALA A 83 -2.17 -15.55 12.29
N LEU A 84 -1.27 -14.70 12.75
CA LEU A 84 -0.34 -13.92 11.94
C LEU A 84 1.10 -14.37 12.22
N HIS A 85 1.90 -14.46 11.17
CA HIS A 85 3.33 -14.75 11.28
C HIS A 85 4.04 -13.70 12.17
N PRO A 86 4.95 -14.10 13.08
CA PRO A 86 5.60 -13.17 14.03
C PRO A 86 6.39 -12.05 13.35
N ALA A 87 6.99 -12.31 12.19
CA ALA A 87 7.68 -11.29 11.39
C ALA A 87 6.76 -10.16 10.87
N LEU A 88 5.44 -10.33 10.90
CA LEU A 88 4.46 -9.32 10.46
C LEU A 88 3.96 -8.47 11.64
N ALA A 89 4.83 -8.15 12.60
CA ALA A 89 4.49 -7.37 13.80
C ALA A 89 3.83 -6.01 13.46
N PHE A 90 4.28 -5.34 12.40
CA PHE A 90 3.67 -4.09 11.95
C PHE A 90 2.22 -4.28 11.46
N VAL A 91 1.94 -5.37 10.72
CA VAL A 91 0.58 -5.67 10.27
C VAL A 91 -0.32 -6.01 11.47
N ARG A 92 0.21 -6.68 12.50
CA ARG A 92 -0.51 -6.91 13.76
C ARG A 92 -0.94 -5.59 14.42
N GLU A 93 -0.05 -4.62 14.50
CA GLU A 93 -0.35 -3.30 15.08
C GLU A 93 -1.48 -2.60 14.29
N LEU A 94 -1.38 -2.60 12.95
CA LEU A 94 -2.43 -2.07 12.09
C LEU A 94 -3.76 -2.80 12.25
N TYR A 95 -3.73 -4.13 12.38
CA TYR A 95 -4.93 -4.94 12.61
C TYR A 95 -5.61 -4.56 13.94
N GLY A 96 -4.82 -4.41 15.02
CA GLY A 96 -5.34 -3.97 16.32
C GLY A 96 -5.99 -2.57 16.28
N ARG A 97 -5.51 -1.69 15.40
CA ARG A 97 -6.10 -0.36 15.13
C ARG A 97 -7.25 -0.38 14.13
N ARG A 98 -7.66 -1.55 13.63
CA ARG A 98 -8.65 -1.71 12.54
C ARG A 98 -8.26 -0.98 11.24
N GLN A 99 -6.94 -0.88 10.98
CA GLN A 99 -6.35 -0.27 9.80
C GLN A 99 -5.81 -1.31 8.81
N ALA A 100 -5.80 -2.59 9.17
CA ALA A 100 -5.50 -3.70 8.27
C ALA A 100 -6.60 -4.76 8.33
N LEU A 101 -6.97 -5.31 7.18
CA LEU A 101 -7.90 -6.42 7.05
C LEU A 101 -7.30 -7.50 6.13
N PRO A 102 -6.81 -8.62 6.68
CA PRO A 102 -6.41 -9.75 5.86
C PRO A 102 -7.65 -10.41 5.25
N VAL A 103 -7.61 -10.68 3.95
CA VAL A 103 -8.67 -11.38 3.23
C VAL A 103 -8.06 -12.56 2.50
N LEU A 104 -8.52 -13.77 2.83
CA LEU A 104 -8.04 -15.03 2.28
C LEU A 104 -8.97 -15.53 1.16
N ALA A 105 -8.49 -16.48 0.36
CA ALA A 105 -9.24 -17.11 -0.73
C ALA A 105 -9.82 -16.14 -1.80
N ILE A 106 -9.09 -15.05 -2.08
CA ILE A 106 -9.44 -14.13 -3.17
C ILE A 106 -8.86 -14.67 -4.49
N ALA A 107 -9.72 -14.86 -5.49
CA ALA A 107 -9.30 -15.16 -6.84
C ALA A 107 -9.36 -13.90 -7.72
N ARG A 108 -8.35 -13.70 -8.58
CA ARG A 108 -8.50 -12.72 -9.67
C ARG A 108 -9.44 -13.28 -10.72
N PRO A 109 -10.37 -12.47 -11.26
CA PRO A 109 -11.13 -12.87 -12.43
C PRO A 109 -10.15 -13.17 -13.58
N THR A 110 -10.15 -14.41 -14.07
CA THR A 110 -9.41 -14.78 -15.28
C THR A 110 -10.32 -14.68 -16.49
N ALA A 111 -9.76 -14.34 -17.65
CA ALA A 111 -10.52 -14.13 -18.89
C ALA A 111 -11.07 -15.43 -19.51
N ASP A 112 -10.73 -16.60 -18.97
CA ASP A 112 -11.17 -17.88 -19.51
C ASP A 112 -12.65 -18.16 -19.14
N ALA A 113 -13.47 -18.29 -20.19
CA ALA A 113 -14.92 -18.45 -20.11
C ALA A 113 -15.36 -19.74 -19.38
N ARG A 114 -14.49 -20.75 -19.24
CA ARG A 114 -14.85 -22.04 -18.61
C ARG A 114 -15.12 -21.95 -17.11
N THR A 115 -14.58 -20.94 -16.42
CA THR A 115 -14.77 -20.74 -14.97
C THR A 115 -15.90 -19.75 -14.66
N SER A 116 -16.53 -19.15 -15.68
CA SER A 116 -17.48 -18.02 -15.56
C SER A 116 -18.84 -18.33 -14.90
N ARG A 117 -19.07 -19.55 -14.38
CA ARG A 117 -20.37 -19.97 -13.81
C ARG A 117 -20.55 -19.71 -12.30
N ARG A 118 -19.63 -19.00 -11.64
CA ARG A 118 -19.83 -18.49 -10.27
C ARG A 118 -19.70 -16.96 -10.24
N ARG A 119 -20.65 -16.28 -10.89
CA ARG A 119 -20.57 -14.85 -11.23
C ARG A 119 -21.09 -13.87 -10.17
N THR A 120 -21.53 -14.33 -8.99
CA THR A 120 -22.29 -13.47 -8.05
C THR A 120 -21.58 -13.04 -6.77
N ALA A 121 -20.37 -13.53 -6.45
CA ALA A 121 -19.75 -13.24 -5.15
C ALA A 121 -19.11 -11.84 -5.04
N TRP A 122 -18.49 -11.32 -6.11
CA TRP A 122 -17.67 -10.10 -6.02
C TRP A 122 -18.50 -8.82 -5.87
N ARG A 123 -19.73 -8.79 -6.38
CA ARG A 123 -20.63 -7.64 -6.20
C ARG A 123 -21.14 -7.49 -4.77
N ALA A 124 -21.12 -8.55 -3.97
CA ALA A 124 -21.55 -8.51 -2.57
C ALA A 124 -20.47 -7.98 -1.62
N ALA A 125 -19.19 -8.27 -1.88
CA ALA A 125 -18.09 -7.82 -1.02
C ALA A 125 -17.88 -6.30 -1.05
N ALA A 126 -18.19 -5.63 -2.17
CA ALA A 126 -18.17 -4.17 -2.27
C ALA A 126 -19.25 -3.48 -1.40
N ALA A 127 -20.29 -4.21 -0.99
CA ALA A 127 -21.39 -3.67 -0.18
C ALA A 127 -21.15 -3.78 1.34
N LEU A 128 -20.12 -4.51 1.79
CA LEU A 128 -19.85 -4.75 3.22
C LEU A 128 -18.60 -4.05 3.76
N ALA A 129 -18.00 -3.12 3.00
CA ALA A 129 -16.94 -2.28 3.55
C ALA A 129 -17.55 -1.38 4.64
N PRO A 130 -17.14 -1.51 5.92
CA PRO A 130 -17.57 -0.55 6.93
C PRO A 130 -17.08 0.83 6.50
N ARG A 131 -18.00 1.79 6.44
CA ARG A 131 -17.66 3.20 6.28
C ARG A 131 -16.82 3.59 7.49
N CYS A 132 -15.49 3.57 7.35
CA CYS A 132 -14.61 4.23 8.30
C CYS A 132 -14.95 5.73 8.24
N ARG A 133 -15.81 6.15 9.17
CA ARG A 133 -16.09 7.57 9.40
C ARG A 133 -14.80 8.15 9.97
N ALA A 134 -14.16 9.05 9.24
CA ALA A 134 -13.09 9.87 9.78
C ALA A 134 -13.65 10.59 11.02
N ALA A 135 -13.07 10.33 12.18
CA ALA A 135 -13.29 11.16 13.35
C ALA A 135 -12.55 12.48 13.12
N GLY A 136 -13.26 13.60 13.32
CA GLY A 136 -12.72 14.95 13.22
C GLY A 136 -11.85 15.33 14.40
#